data_AF-A0A951F6F6-F1
#
_entry.id   AF-A0A951F6F6-F1
#
_cell.length_a   1.000
_cell.length_b   1.000
_cell.length_c   1.000
_cell.angle_alpha   90.00
_cell.angle_beta   90.00
_cell.angle_gamma   90.00
#
_symmetry.space_group_name_H-M   'P 1'
#
loop_
_entity.id
_entity.type
_entity.pdbx_description
1 polymer ?
#
loop_
_entity_poly.entity_id
_entity_poly.type
_entity_poly.pdbx_seq_one_letter_code
_entity_poly.pdbx_strand_id
1 'polypeptide(L)'
;MSRLAELRQVISVRFDFRKLIRLCEEINVTYRDGCYLATAMLTRALLDHVPPLFGKSSFGEVANQYGGSSFKGTMQHLDSASRKVADALLHQQIRKSETLPTAQQVDCGQQLDALLAEIVRIKP
;
A
#
# COMPACT_ATOMS: atom_id res chain seq x y z
N MET A 1 5.40 -19.15 1.99
CA MET A 1 5.97 -18.08 2.85
C MET A 1 5.38 -16.77 2.38
N SER A 2 4.92 -15.90 3.29
CA SER A 2 4.32 -14.61 2.91
C SER A 2 5.39 -13.54 2.75
N ARG A 3 5.16 -12.54 1.89
CA ARG A 3 6.12 -11.45 1.64
C ARG A 3 6.50 -10.66 2.89
N LEU A 4 5.59 -10.59 3.86
CA LEU A 4 5.84 -10.00 5.16
C LEU A 4 6.93 -10.73 5.94
N ALA A 5 7.02 -12.07 5.82
CA ALA A 5 8.09 -12.84 6.45
C ALA A 5 9.45 -12.55 5.82
N GLU A 6 9.51 -12.42 4.49
CA GLU A 6 10.73 -12.01 3.78
C GLU A 6 11.16 -10.60 4.21
N LEU A 7 10.23 -9.65 4.28
CA LEU A 7 10.51 -8.27 4.67
C LEU A 7 11.10 -8.16 6.09
N ARG A 8 10.65 -9.01 7.03
CA ARG A 8 11.22 -9.06 8.39
C ARG A 8 12.68 -9.51 8.43
N GLN A 9 13.13 -10.23 7.40
CA GLN A 9 14.49 -10.74 7.31
C GLN A 9 15.41 -9.79 6.53
N VAL A 10 14.87 -8.73 5.93
CA VAL A 10 15.68 -7.72 5.24
C VAL A 10 16.48 -6.93 6.26
N ILE A 11 17.80 -7.01 6.16
CA ILE A 11 18.74 -6.18 6.92
C ILE A 11 19.21 -5.06 5.99
N SER A 12 18.93 -3.81 6.37
CA SER A 12 19.42 -2.62 5.67
C SER A 12 20.15 -1.70 6.64
N VAL A 13 21.22 -1.08 6.16
CA VAL A 13 21.93 -0.01 6.88
C VAL A 13 21.33 1.37 6.63
N ARG A 14 20.45 1.50 5.62
CA ARG A 14 19.89 2.79 5.18
C ARG A 14 18.47 3.01 5.67
N PHE A 15 17.68 1.94 5.78
CA PHE A 15 16.26 2.03 6.11
C PHE A 15 15.85 1.06 7.21
N ASP A 16 14.92 1.53 8.04
CA ASP A 16 14.25 0.73 9.06
C ASP A 16 12.83 0.36 8.60
N PHE A 17 12.57 -0.94 8.43
CA PHE A 17 11.31 -1.45 7.92
C PHE A 17 10.23 -1.65 8.98
N ARG A 18 10.49 -1.40 10.28
CA ARG A 18 9.52 -1.65 11.36
C ARG A 18 8.16 -1.02 11.10
N LYS A 19 8.15 0.22 10.61
CA LYS A 19 6.90 0.93 10.28
C LYS A 19 6.18 0.30 9.08
N LEU A 20 6.90 -0.06 8.01
CA LEU A 20 6.30 -0.70 6.83
C LEU A 20 5.70 -2.07 7.21
N ILE A 21 6.46 -2.87 7.96
CA ILE A 21 6.02 -4.18 8.48
C ILE A 21 4.73 -4.00 9.30
N ARG A 22 4.71 -3.02 10.21
CA ARG A 22 3.55 -2.77 11.05
C ARG A 22 2.31 -2.34 10.25
N LEU A 23 2.48 -1.47 9.25
CA LEU A 23 1.37 -1.10 8.35
C LEU A 23 0.81 -2.32 7.62
N CYS A 24 1.66 -3.22 7.12
CA CYS A 24 1.20 -4.47 6.49
C CYS A 24 0.44 -5.38 7.47
N GLU A 25 0.91 -5.51 8.72
CA GLU A 25 0.19 -6.28 9.76
C GLU A 25 -1.19 -5.68 10.04
N GLU A 26 -1.28 -4.36 10.18
CA GLU A 26 -2.53 -3.67 10.49
C GLU A 26 -3.51 -3.75 9.32
N ILE A 27 -3.06 -3.60 8.08
CA ILE A 27 -3.89 -3.82 6.87
C ILE A 27 -4.47 -5.25 6.87
N ASN A 28 -3.68 -6.26 7.21
CA ASN A 28 -4.16 -7.65 7.27
C ASN A 28 -5.23 -7.83 8.35
N VAL A 29 -5.04 -7.22 9.52
CA VAL A 29 -6.02 -7.27 10.62
C VAL A 29 -7.31 -6.58 10.21
N THR A 30 -7.23 -5.34 9.72
CA THR A 30 -8.43 -4.56 9.37
C THR A 30 -9.19 -5.16 8.20
N TYR A 31 -8.50 -5.74 7.21
CA TYR A 31 -9.16 -6.42 6.10
C TYR A 31 -9.89 -7.69 6.56
N ARG A 32 -9.22 -8.55 7.35
CA ARG A 32 -9.80 -9.78 7.88
C ARG A 32 -11.03 -9.50 8.75
N ASP A 33 -10.97 -8.46 9.57
CA ASP A 33 -12.03 -8.13 10.53
C ASP A 33 -13.13 -7.24 9.92
N GLY A 34 -13.09 -6.98 8.61
CA GLY A 34 -14.12 -6.21 7.90
C GLY A 34 -14.06 -4.69 8.13
N CYS A 35 -12.99 -4.18 8.71
CA CYS A 35 -12.78 -2.75 8.98
C CYS A 35 -12.31 -2.00 7.72
N TYR A 36 -13.10 -2.04 6.64
CA TYR A 36 -12.68 -1.59 5.31
C TYR A 36 -12.34 -0.08 5.20
N LEU A 37 -12.98 0.77 6.01
CA LEU A 37 -12.57 2.18 6.12
C LEU A 37 -11.10 2.29 6.57
N ALA A 38 -10.75 1.59 7.65
CA ALA A 38 -9.39 1.57 8.16
C ALA A 38 -8.42 0.93 7.17
N THR A 39 -8.82 -0.15 6.48
CA THR A 39 -7.99 -0.80 5.46
C THR A 39 -7.61 0.16 4.33
N ALA A 40 -8.56 0.96 3.82
CA ALA A 40 -8.28 1.94 2.78
C ALA A 40 -7.31 3.02 3.28
N MET A 41 -7.54 3.53 4.50
CA MET A 41 -6.69 4.57 5.11
C MET A 41 -5.27 4.08 5.39
N LEU A 42 -5.11 2.85 5.88
CA LEU A 42 -3.80 2.25 6.13
C LEU A 42 -3.06 1.94 4.82
N THR A 43 -3.76 1.49 3.78
CA THR A 43 -3.17 1.31 2.44
C THR A 43 -2.62 2.63 1.92
N ARG A 44 -3.41 3.71 2.00
CA ARG A 44 -2.98 5.07 1.61
C ARG A 44 -1.74 5.53 2.39
N ALA A 45 -1.71 5.29 3.70
CA ALA A 45 -0.57 5.63 4.55
C ALA A 45 0.69 4.81 4.18
N LEU A 46 0.53 3.52 3.87
CA LEU A 46 1.62 2.69 3.36
C LEU A 46 2.22 3.29 2.09
N LEU A 47 1.39 3.69 1.13
CA LEU A 47 1.86 4.30 -0.12
C LEU A 47 2.59 5.63 0.09
N ASP A 48 2.22 6.43 1.09
CA ASP A 48 2.94 7.68 1.41
C ASP A 48 4.33 7.44 2.02
N HIS A 49 4.55 6.30 2.68
CA HIS A 49 5.81 6.01 3.36
C HIS A 49 6.82 5.23 2.52
N VAL A 50 6.38 4.60 1.44
CA VAL A 50 7.21 3.81 0.53
C VAL A 50 8.19 4.60 -0.38
N PRO A 51 7.89 5.82 -0.89
CA PRO A 51 8.68 6.45 -1.95
C PRO A 51 10.19 6.59 -1.67
N PRO A 52 10.65 6.90 -0.44
CA PRO A 52 12.07 7.00 -0.13
C PRO A 52 12.86 5.70 -0.42
N LEU A 53 12.22 4.53 -0.30
CA LEU A 53 12.84 3.23 -0.61
C LEU A 53 13.23 3.10 -2.08
N PHE A 54 12.60 3.89 -2.96
CA PHE A 54 12.84 3.95 -4.40
C PHE A 54 13.59 5.22 -4.82
N GLY A 55 14.05 6.03 -3.86
CA GLY A 55 14.67 7.33 -4.13
C GLY A 55 13.70 8.35 -4.76
N LYS A 56 12.41 8.26 -4.43
CA LYS A 56 11.33 9.12 -4.95
C LYS A 56 10.67 9.92 -3.85
N SER A 57 9.99 11.00 -4.23
CA SER A 57 9.29 11.91 -3.30
C SER A 57 7.83 11.53 -3.06
N SER A 58 7.21 10.84 -4.02
CA SER A 58 5.80 10.46 -3.96
C SER A 58 5.56 9.08 -4.59
N PHE A 59 4.45 8.43 -4.22
CA PHE A 59 4.12 7.14 -4.79
C PHE A 59 3.79 7.23 -6.29
N GLY A 60 3.24 8.36 -6.73
CA GLY A 60 3.03 8.63 -8.16
C GLY A 60 4.35 8.63 -8.95
N GLU A 61 5.45 9.14 -8.38
CA GLU A 61 6.77 9.03 -9.01
C GLU A 61 7.27 7.58 -9.07
N VAL A 62 7.05 6.79 -8.01
CA VAL A 62 7.38 5.35 -8.02
C VAL A 62 6.62 4.65 -9.16
N ALA A 63 5.30 4.88 -9.24
CA ALA A 63 4.44 4.26 -10.23
C ALA A 63 4.80 4.62 -11.68
N ASN A 64 5.27 5.84 -11.94
CA ASN A 64 5.53 6.32 -13.30
C ASN A 64 7.00 6.20 -13.73
N GLN A 65 7.95 6.27 -12.78
CA GLN A 65 9.37 6.46 -13.11
C GLN A 65 10.25 5.28 -12.71
N TYR A 66 9.78 4.33 -11.91
CA TYR A 66 10.57 3.18 -11.47
C TYR A 66 10.16 1.87 -12.17
N GLY A 67 11.13 0.97 -12.39
CA GLY A 67 10.87 -0.39 -12.87
C GLY A 67 10.53 -0.51 -14.36
N GLY A 68 10.24 -1.76 -14.79
CA GLY A 68 9.80 -2.08 -16.14
C GLY A 68 8.31 -1.79 -16.37
N SER A 69 7.85 -1.95 -17.62
CA SER A 69 6.45 -1.67 -18.02
C SER A 69 5.41 -2.40 -17.17
N SER A 70 5.63 -3.67 -16.85
CA SER A 70 4.72 -4.47 -16.01
C SER A 70 4.64 -3.96 -14.56
N PHE A 71 5.76 -3.59 -13.96
CA PHE A 71 5.79 -3.03 -12.60
C PHE A 71 5.07 -1.68 -12.58
N LYS A 72 5.39 -0.80 -13.54
CA LYS A 72 4.73 0.51 -13.67
C LYS A 72 3.23 0.38 -13.81
N GLY A 73 2.74 -0.47 -14.72
CA GLY A 73 1.30 -0.69 -14.89
C GLY A 73 0.62 -1.17 -13.61
N THR A 74 1.26 -2.08 -12.87
CA THR A 74 0.74 -2.57 -11.58
C THR A 74 0.69 -1.47 -10.54
N MET A 75 1.75 -0.67 -10.41
CA MET A 75 1.84 0.41 -9.42
C MET A 75 0.95 1.61 -9.77
N GLN A 76 0.75 1.91 -11.05
CA GLN A 76 -0.20 2.92 -11.51
C GLN A 76 -1.64 2.52 -11.16
N HIS A 77 -1.98 1.23 -11.32
CA HIS A 77 -3.28 0.71 -10.91
C HIS A 77 -3.45 0.79 -9.39
N LEU A 78 -2.43 0.40 -8.63
CA LEU A 78 -2.42 0.51 -7.16
C LEU A 78 -2.63 1.97 -6.70
N ASP A 79 -1.82 2.90 -7.21
CA ASP A 79 -1.91 4.32 -6.87
C ASP A 79 -3.30 4.87 -7.23
N SER A 80 -3.76 4.63 -8.46
CA SER A 80 -5.02 5.18 -8.95
C SER A 80 -6.24 4.65 -8.20
N ALA A 81 -6.29 3.35 -7.91
CA ALA A 81 -7.44 2.74 -7.24
C ALA A 81 -7.44 3.04 -5.74
N SER A 82 -6.36 2.70 -5.04
CA SER A 82 -6.31 2.80 -3.58
C SER A 82 -6.35 4.24 -3.08
N ARG A 83 -5.68 5.17 -3.77
CA ARG A 83 -5.67 6.59 -3.40
C ARG A 83 -7.03 7.22 -3.55
N LYS A 84 -7.71 7.00 -4.68
CA LYS A 84 -9.04 7.56 -4.92
C LYS A 84 -10.07 7.01 -3.93
N VAL A 85 -10.02 5.72 -3.63
CA VAL A 85 -10.89 5.10 -2.63
C VAL A 85 -10.62 5.69 -1.24
N ALA A 86 -9.36 5.74 -0.80
CA ALA A 86 -9.01 6.29 0.50
C ALA A 86 -9.33 7.78 0.64
N ASP A 87 -9.01 8.60 -0.37
CA ASP A 87 -9.28 10.04 -0.34
C ASP A 87 -10.79 10.31 -0.30
N ALA A 88 -11.61 9.52 -0.99
CA ALA A 88 -13.06 9.61 -0.90
C ALA A 88 -13.54 9.25 0.52
N LEU A 89 -13.05 8.16 1.10
CA LEU A 89 -13.46 7.71 2.44
C LEU A 89 -12.96 8.62 3.58
N LEU A 90 -11.81 9.29 3.40
CA LEU A 90 -11.22 10.21 4.38
C LEU A 90 -11.90 11.58 4.40
N HIS A 91 -12.23 12.11 3.23
CA HIS A 91 -12.69 13.50 3.11
C HIS A 91 -14.21 13.64 2.99
N GLN A 92 -14.93 12.57 2.65
CA GLN A 92 -16.38 12.65 2.54
C GLN A 92 -17.02 12.79 3.92
N GLN A 93 -17.78 13.87 4.11
CA GLN A 93 -18.58 14.11 5.31
C GLN A 93 -19.81 13.21 5.35
N ILE A 94 -20.39 13.06 6.54
CA ILE A 94 -21.63 12.29 6.75
C ILE A 94 -22.79 12.90 5.93
N ARG A 95 -23.53 12.04 5.23
CA ARG A 95 -24.67 12.34 4.35
C ARG A 95 -25.96 11.68 4.85
N LYS A 96 -27.08 12.02 4.23
CA LYS A 96 -28.41 11.47 4.56
C LYS A 96 -28.53 9.95 4.29
N SER A 97 -27.77 9.45 3.32
CA SER A 97 -27.70 8.04 2.98
C SER A 97 -26.23 7.69 2.75
N GLU A 98 -25.79 6.60 3.35
CA GLU A 98 -24.41 6.14 3.28
C GLU A 98 -24.31 4.80 2.58
N THR A 99 -23.19 4.63 1.89
CA THR A 99 -22.72 3.36 1.36
C THR A 99 -21.37 3.10 1.97
N LEU A 100 -21.25 2.00 2.71
CA LEU A 100 -19.97 1.59 3.27
C LEU A 100 -19.11 0.90 2.20
N PRO A 101 -17.77 1.05 2.28
CA PRO A 101 -16.89 0.33 1.37
C PRO A 101 -17.04 -1.19 1.56
N THR A 102 -16.95 -1.92 0.45
CA THR A 102 -16.91 -3.38 0.44
C THR A 102 -15.47 -3.90 0.43
N ALA A 103 -15.29 -5.18 0.74
CA ALA A 103 -13.98 -5.85 0.62
C ALA A 103 -13.34 -5.63 -0.75
N GLN A 104 -14.12 -5.80 -1.82
CA GLN A 104 -13.66 -5.68 -3.20
C GLN A 104 -13.15 -4.27 -3.54
N GLN A 105 -13.74 -3.22 -2.94
CA GLN A 105 -13.32 -1.83 -3.19
C GLN A 105 -11.98 -1.50 -2.54
N VAL A 106 -11.58 -2.22 -1.49
CA VAL A 106 -10.36 -1.96 -0.72
C VAL A 106 -9.31 -3.06 -0.88
N ASP A 107 -9.60 -4.11 -1.66
CA ASP A 107 -8.67 -5.20 -1.92
C ASP A 107 -7.61 -4.77 -2.93
N CYS A 108 -6.38 -4.59 -2.43
CA CYS A 108 -5.19 -4.30 -3.22
C CYS A 108 -4.09 -5.35 -2.99
N GLY A 109 -4.46 -6.54 -2.48
CA GLY A 109 -3.50 -7.52 -1.97
C GLY A 109 -2.47 -7.97 -3.01
N GLN A 110 -2.91 -8.16 -4.26
CA GLN A 110 -2.04 -8.59 -5.36
C GLN A 110 -1.00 -7.52 -5.73
N GLN A 111 -1.41 -6.25 -5.81
CA GLN A 111 -0.51 -5.15 -6.13
C GLN A 111 0.43 -4.84 -4.96
N LEU A 112 -0.05 -4.94 -3.71
CA LEU A 112 0.79 -4.81 -2.53
C LEU A 112 1.82 -5.94 -2.45
N ASP A 113 1.49 -7.19 -2.78
CA ASP A 113 2.49 -8.27 -2.85
C ASP A 113 3.58 -7.94 -3.87
N ALA A 114 3.21 -7.47 -5.07
CA ALA A 114 4.18 -7.07 -6.10
C ALA A 114 5.09 -5.91 -5.63
N LEU A 115 4.54 -4.92 -4.94
CA LEU A 115 5.31 -3.83 -4.36
C LEU A 115 6.30 -4.33 -3.29
N LEU A 116 5.82 -5.16 -2.35
CA LEU A 116 6.63 -5.71 -1.28
C LEU A 116 7.71 -6.66 -1.81
N ALA A 117 7.42 -7.43 -2.86
CA ALA A 117 8.40 -8.26 -3.57
C ALA A 117 9.54 -7.42 -4.13
N GLU A 118 9.23 -6.28 -4.73
CA GLU A 118 10.23 -5.39 -5.28
C GLU A 118 11.09 -4.73 -4.19
N ILE A 119 10.48 -4.35 -3.06
CA ILE A 119 11.19 -3.81 -1.89
C ILE A 119 12.18 -4.86 -1.34
N VAL A 120 11.73 -6.12 -1.20
CA VAL A 120 12.59 -7.23 -0.77
C VAL A 120 13.73 -7.47 -1.76
N ARG A 121 13.46 -7.37 -3.07
CA ARG A 121 14.47 -7.56 -4.13
C ARG A 121 15.58 -6.53 -4.07
N ILE A 122 15.23 -5.24 -3.94
CA ILE A 122 16.22 -4.17 -4.01
C ILE A 122 17.02 -3.98 -2.73
N LYS A 123 16.54 -4.51 -1.59
CA LYS A 123 17.20 -4.43 -0.27
C LYS A 123 17.82 -3.03 -0.04
N PRO A 124 17.00 -1.97 -0.14
CA PRO A 124 17.48 -0.61 -0.32
C PRO A 124 18.22 -0.06 0.91
#